data_AF-A0A1S8Y334-F1
#
_entry.id   AF-A0A1S8Y334-F1
#
_cell.length_a   1.000
_cell.length_b   1.000
_cell.length_c   1.000
_cell.angle_alpha   90.00
_cell.angle_beta   90.00
_cell.angle_gamma   90.00
#
_symmetry.space_group_name_H-M   'P 1'
#
loop_
_entity.id
_entity.type
_entity.pdbx_description
1 polymer ?
#
loop_
_entity_poly.entity_id
_entity_poly.type
_entity_poly.pdbx_seq_one_letter_code
_entity_poly.pdbx_strand_id
1 'polypeptide(L)'
;MVAVSARVLFVGGLGRSGSTLLELILAQHPDVCAVGEVVHLWERALGGDERCGCGERFTACDFWQRVGEHAFGGWSAVDRAEVLALKDAVDRTRHIPRLARAELPAAQLDEVRRYADLYTRIYAAAMAVTGARLVVDSSKHASTAFALRWADDLDLRVLHLVRDSRAVAYSWAKQVRRPEVVDAEAYMPTFSPFTVSKLWTAQNAAFHLLATRAPVVRLRYEDFTADPRGTVARLRRFAGLPDDPEALRVLDPSPAPLRRAHSIAGNPLRFNAGPLRVRQDDAWRTALPSRSRVVVSAATLPLRLRYGYVGLGRPGSTEAP
;
A
#
# COMPACT_ATOMS: atom_id res chain seq x y z
N MET A 1 1.71 22.63 19.38
CA MET A 1 1.37 21.78 18.22
C MET A 1 2.62 21.64 17.38
N VAL A 2 3.10 20.42 17.15
CA VAL A 2 4.19 20.16 16.19
C VAL A 2 3.63 20.42 14.79
N ALA A 3 4.39 21.10 13.93
CA ALA A 3 3.98 21.31 12.55
C ALA A 3 3.98 19.97 11.80
N VAL A 4 2.97 19.73 10.95
CA VAL A 4 2.90 18.50 10.16
C VAL A 4 3.94 18.58 9.04
N SER A 5 4.90 17.66 9.06
CA SER A 5 5.97 17.55 8.06
C SER A 5 5.49 16.88 6.77
N ALA A 6 4.56 15.92 6.87
CA ALA A 6 4.01 15.23 5.72
C ALA A 6 2.58 14.74 5.95
N ARG A 7 1.83 14.61 4.85
CA ARG A 7 0.55 13.90 4.82
C ARG A 7 0.67 12.66 3.95
N VAL A 8 0.25 11.52 4.49
CA VAL A 8 0.32 10.24 3.79
C VAL A 8 -1.01 9.50 3.80
N LEU A 9 -1.40 8.99 2.64
CA LEU A 9 -2.42 7.94 2.51
C LEU A 9 -1.70 6.60 2.41
N PHE A 10 -1.62 5.89 3.54
CA PHE A 10 -1.06 4.55 3.61
C PHE A 10 -2.09 3.52 3.14
N VAL A 11 -1.82 2.85 2.03
CA VAL A 11 -2.66 1.78 1.48
C VAL A 11 -2.26 0.45 2.11
N GLY A 12 -2.99 0.08 3.15
CA GLY A 12 -2.93 -1.17 3.87
C GLY A 12 -3.77 -2.28 3.24
N GLY A 13 -3.36 -3.53 3.43
CA GLY A 13 -4.13 -4.70 3.01
C GLY A 13 -3.25 -5.90 2.74
N LEU A 14 -3.81 -7.02 2.29
CA LEU A 14 -2.99 -8.10 1.74
C LEU A 14 -2.65 -7.80 0.28
N GLY A 15 -1.42 -8.12 -0.14
CA GLY A 15 -1.03 -8.05 -1.54
C GLY A 15 -2.01 -8.80 -2.46
N ARG A 16 -2.08 -8.38 -3.72
CA ARG A 16 -3.02 -8.89 -4.75
C ARG A 16 -4.49 -8.45 -4.58
N SER A 17 -4.72 -7.39 -3.81
CA SER A 17 -6.04 -6.77 -3.59
C SER A 17 -6.33 -5.54 -4.47
N GLY A 18 -5.51 -5.26 -5.49
CA GLY A 18 -5.73 -4.15 -6.44
C GLY A 18 -5.12 -2.80 -6.04
N SER A 19 -4.27 -2.77 -4.99
CA SER A 19 -3.65 -1.54 -4.49
C SER A 19 -2.84 -0.78 -5.54
N THR A 20 -2.11 -1.47 -6.43
CA THR A 20 -1.28 -0.81 -7.45
C THR A 20 -2.12 -0.10 -8.50
N LEU A 21 -3.26 -0.68 -8.91
CA LEU A 21 -4.17 0.00 -9.83
C LEU A 21 -4.73 1.27 -9.20
N LEU A 22 -5.18 1.18 -7.94
CA LEU A 22 -5.70 2.32 -7.21
C LEU A 22 -4.64 3.41 -7.00
N GLU A 23 -3.41 3.03 -6.62
CA GLU A 23 -2.28 3.94 -6.49
C GLU A 23 -2.00 4.68 -7.80
N LEU A 24 -1.91 3.96 -8.94
CA LEU A 24 -1.66 4.56 -10.24
C LEU A 24 -2.73 5.57 -10.65
N ILE A 25 -4.00 5.29 -10.32
CA ILE A 25 -5.12 6.21 -10.56
C ILE A 25 -4.98 7.47 -9.70
N LEU A 26 -4.71 7.33 -8.41
CA LEU A 26 -4.52 8.46 -7.51
C LEU A 26 -3.34 9.33 -7.93
N ALA A 27 -2.24 8.71 -8.36
CA ALA A 27 -1.00 9.36 -8.80
C ALA A 27 -1.13 10.18 -10.08
N GLN A 28 -2.24 10.06 -10.83
CA GLN A 28 -2.43 10.87 -12.04
C GLN A 28 -2.70 12.35 -11.70
N HIS A 29 -3.11 12.65 -10.48
CA HIS A 29 -3.33 14.04 -10.06
C HIS A 29 -2.01 14.73 -9.65
N PRO A 30 -1.78 16.00 -10.01
CA PRO A 30 -0.55 16.73 -9.68
C PRO A 30 -0.27 16.83 -8.18
N ASP A 31 -1.30 16.99 -7.34
CA ASP A 31 -1.14 17.07 -5.89
C ASP A 31 -0.84 15.71 -5.20
N VAL A 32 -0.71 14.62 -5.96
CA VAL A 32 -0.48 13.28 -5.41
C VAL A 32 0.83 12.72 -5.91
N CYS A 33 1.70 12.33 -4.97
CA CYS A 33 2.93 11.59 -5.26
C CYS A 33 2.76 10.14 -4.77
N ALA A 34 2.81 9.17 -5.67
CA ALA A 34 2.85 7.75 -5.30
C ALA A 34 4.29 7.23 -5.22
N VAL A 35 4.64 6.65 -4.08
CA VAL A 35 5.99 6.15 -3.77
C VAL A 35 6.08 4.62 -3.77
N GLY A 36 4.96 3.91 -3.93
CA GLY A 36 4.94 2.46 -3.98
C GLY A 36 5.09 1.80 -2.62
N GLU A 37 5.70 0.61 -2.60
CA GLU A 37 6.00 -0.17 -1.40
C GLU A 37 7.35 0.28 -0.79
N VAL A 38 7.39 1.48 -0.20
CA VAL A 38 8.62 2.04 0.43
C VAL A 38 9.17 1.16 1.55
N VAL A 39 8.34 0.29 2.14
CA VAL A 39 8.79 -0.76 3.06
C VAL A 39 9.88 -1.67 2.47
N HIS A 40 10.01 -1.74 1.15
CA HIS A 40 11.04 -2.47 0.42
C HIS A 40 12.18 -1.60 -0.10
N LEU A 41 12.16 -0.28 0.15
CA LEU A 41 13.21 0.63 -0.30
C LEU A 41 14.58 0.17 0.21
N TRP A 42 14.69 -0.15 1.50
CA TRP A 42 15.95 -0.46 2.15
C TRP A 42 16.62 -1.70 1.57
N GLU A 43 15.89 -2.81 1.46
CA GLU A 43 16.44 -4.08 0.98
C GLU A 43 16.54 -4.15 -0.54
N ARG A 44 15.51 -3.68 -1.26
CA ARG A 44 15.38 -3.94 -2.70
C ARG A 44 15.84 -2.78 -3.57
N ALA A 45 15.52 -1.54 -3.18
CA ALA A 45 15.89 -0.38 -3.98
C ALA A 45 17.32 0.05 -3.64
N LEU A 46 17.58 0.47 -2.40
CA LEU A 46 18.91 0.86 -1.93
C LEU A 46 19.86 -0.34 -1.86
N GLY A 47 19.35 -1.52 -1.52
CA GLY A 47 20.17 -2.73 -1.40
C GLY A 47 20.37 -3.53 -2.67
N GLY A 48 19.43 -3.47 -3.62
CA GLY A 48 19.43 -4.29 -4.84
C GLY A 48 19.33 -3.53 -6.14
N ASP A 49 19.28 -2.18 -6.10
CA ASP A 49 19.15 -1.29 -7.26
C ASP A 49 18.00 -1.66 -8.22
N GLU A 50 16.91 -2.23 -7.67
CA GLU A 50 15.73 -2.61 -8.44
C GLU A 50 15.12 -1.41 -9.16
N ARG A 51 14.49 -1.64 -10.32
CA ARG A 51 13.93 -0.56 -11.14
C ARG A 51 12.81 0.19 -10.42
N CYS A 52 12.90 1.51 -10.46
CA CYS A 52 11.82 2.44 -10.13
C CYS A 52 10.67 2.31 -11.14
N GLY A 53 9.45 2.71 -10.76
CA GLY A 53 8.27 2.66 -11.63
C GLY A 53 8.43 3.44 -12.94
N CYS A 54 9.35 4.41 -12.99
CA CYS A 54 9.69 5.13 -14.21
C CYS A 54 10.43 4.28 -15.26
N GLY A 55 11.00 3.13 -14.86
CA GLY A 55 11.78 2.21 -15.69
C GLY A 55 13.28 2.23 -15.42
N GLU A 56 13.80 3.32 -14.86
CA GLU A 56 15.23 3.46 -14.51
C GLU A 56 15.59 2.65 -13.26
N ARG A 57 16.87 2.31 -13.12
CA ARG A 57 17.43 1.77 -11.86
C ARG A 57 17.25 2.79 -10.74
N PHE A 58 17.17 2.34 -9.48
CA PHE A 58 16.96 3.24 -8.34
C PHE A 58 18.08 4.30 -8.24
N THR A 59 19.32 3.89 -8.43
CA THR A 59 20.51 4.77 -8.45
C THR A 59 20.51 5.77 -9.62
N ALA A 60 19.85 5.44 -10.73
CA ALA A 60 19.72 6.31 -11.91
C ALA A 60 18.43 7.14 -11.93
N CYS A 61 17.53 6.95 -10.97
CA CYS A 61 16.24 7.64 -10.94
C CYS A 61 16.37 9.02 -10.29
N ASP A 62 16.35 10.08 -11.11
CA ASP A 62 16.47 11.49 -10.64
C ASP A 62 15.53 11.80 -9.46
N PHE A 63 14.25 11.40 -9.55
CA PHE A 63 13.30 11.59 -8.45
C PHE A 63 13.81 11.00 -7.13
N TRP A 64 14.25 9.74 -7.12
CA TRP A 64 14.70 9.10 -5.89
C TRP A 64 16.04 9.64 -5.42
N GLN A 65 16.93 10.06 -6.31
CA GLN A 65 18.16 10.74 -5.91
C GLN A 65 17.85 12.06 -5.19
N ARG A 66 16.98 12.91 -5.76
CA ARG A 66 16.54 14.15 -5.09
C ARG A 66 15.83 13.91 -3.77
N VAL A 67 15.04 12.84 -3.66
CA VAL A 67 14.42 12.43 -2.38
C VAL A 67 15.48 12.03 -1.36
N GLY A 68 16.49 11.26 -1.74
CA GLY A 68 17.61 10.90 -0.86
C GLY A 68 18.39 12.12 -0.38
N GLU A 69 18.66 13.07 -1.27
CA GLU A 69 19.30 14.36 -0.93
C GLU A 69 18.47 15.15 0.09
N HIS A 70 17.17 15.35 -0.15
CA HIS A 70 16.31 16.11 0.76
C HIS A 70 16.08 15.39 2.09
N ALA A 71 15.88 14.08 2.05
CA ALA A 71 15.56 13.31 3.25
C ALA A 71 16.80 13.11 4.12
N PHE A 72 17.96 12.79 3.54
CA PHE A 72 19.12 12.25 4.25
C PHE A 72 20.46 12.91 3.92
N GLY A 73 20.49 13.92 3.04
CA GLY A 73 21.76 14.45 2.50
C GLY A 73 22.44 13.49 1.51
N GLY A 74 21.63 12.63 0.88
CA GLY A 74 22.07 11.60 -0.06
C GLY A 74 21.92 10.19 0.53
N TRP A 75 21.69 9.22 -0.35
CA TRP A 75 21.50 7.82 0.08
C TRP A 75 22.75 7.18 0.68
N SER A 76 23.94 7.71 0.37
CA SER A 76 25.22 7.26 0.93
C SER A 76 25.38 7.61 2.42
N ALA A 77 24.62 8.59 2.93
CA ALA A 77 24.63 8.97 4.34
C ALA A 77 23.77 8.04 5.22
N VAL A 78 22.97 7.15 4.62
CA VAL A 78 22.10 6.22 5.34
C VAL A 78 22.87 4.97 5.72
N ASP A 79 23.00 4.71 7.03
CA ASP A 79 23.43 3.38 7.50
C ASP A 79 22.31 2.35 7.30
N ARG A 80 22.40 1.62 6.19
CA ARG A 80 21.41 0.59 5.86
C ARG A 80 21.36 -0.54 6.89
N ALA A 81 22.48 -0.91 7.51
CA ALA A 81 22.50 -2.00 8.48
C ALA A 81 21.72 -1.61 9.74
N GLU A 82 21.90 -0.37 10.21
CA GLU A 82 21.13 0.18 11.32
C GLU A 82 19.63 0.23 11.00
N VAL A 83 19.26 0.72 9.81
CA VAL A 83 17.85 0.77 9.39
C VAL A 83 17.20 -0.62 9.39
N LEU A 84 17.92 -1.64 8.90
CA LEU A 84 17.39 -3.01 8.87
C LEU A 84 17.30 -3.64 10.26
N ALA A 85 18.25 -3.35 11.17
CA ALA A 85 18.16 -3.77 12.55
C ALA A 85 16.94 -3.14 13.26
N LEU A 86 16.69 -1.85 13.02
CA LEU A 86 15.55 -1.15 13.55
C LEU A 86 14.23 -1.68 12.99
N LYS A 87 14.19 -1.94 11.68
CA LYS A 87 13.07 -2.61 11.02
C LYS A 87 12.74 -3.95 11.68
N ASP A 88 13.74 -4.75 12.02
CA ASP A 88 13.55 -6.05 12.66
C ASP A 88 13.04 -5.95 14.09
N ALA A 89 13.45 -4.92 14.83
CA ALA A 89 12.98 -4.64 16.18
C ALA A 89 11.54 -4.08 16.22
N VAL A 90 11.10 -3.37 15.17
CA VAL A 90 9.83 -2.64 15.15
C VAL A 90 8.78 -3.26 14.23
N ASP A 91 9.10 -3.42 12.94
CA ASP A 91 8.15 -3.66 11.84
C ASP A 91 7.93 -5.16 11.56
N ARG A 92 7.41 -5.87 12.57
CA ARG A 92 7.01 -7.28 12.43
C ARG A 92 5.57 -7.48 12.88
N THR A 93 4.83 -8.35 12.20
CA THR A 93 3.44 -8.70 12.56
C THR A 93 3.30 -9.13 14.02
N ARG A 94 4.27 -9.88 14.56
CA ARG A 94 4.30 -10.29 15.98
C ARG A 94 4.41 -9.14 16.98
N HIS A 95 4.85 -7.95 16.54
CA HIS A 95 4.98 -6.76 17.38
C HIS A 95 3.72 -5.88 17.35
N ILE A 96 2.74 -6.17 16.50
CA ILE A 96 1.48 -5.42 16.41
C ILE A 96 0.77 -5.27 17.77
N PRO A 97 0.62 -6.32 18.61
CA PRO A 97 -0.01 -6.15 19.93
C PRO A 97 0.69 -5.12 20.83
N ARG A 98 2.02 -5.03 20.74
CA ARG A 98 2.83 -4.01 21.43
C ARG A 98 2.60 -2.64 20.81
N LEU A 99 2.74 -2.53 19.49
CA LEU A 99 2.57 -1.27 18.76
C LEU A 99 1.15 -0.72 18.84
N ALA A 100 0.17 -1.56 19.18
CA ALA A 100 -1.22 -1.21 19.44
C ALA A 100 -1.48 -0.85 20.92
N ARG A 101 -0.48 -0.60 21.76
CA ARG A 101 -0.75 -0.08 23.12
C ARG A 101 -1.06 1.41 23.06
N ALA A 102 -1.79 1.94 24.05
CA ALA A 102 -1.99 3.39 24.16
C ALA A 102 -0.67 4.11 24.45
N GLU A 103 0.20 3.44 25.23
CA GLU A 103 1.51 3.95 25.64
C GLU A 103 2.58 2.87 25.46
N LEU A 104 3.83 3.30 25.27
CA LEU A 104 5.01 2.45 25.18
C LEU A 104 6.04 2.89 26.22
N PRO A 105 6.83 1.95 26.78
CA PRO A 105 8.03 2.30 27.54
C PRO A 105 8.96 3.21 26.73
N ALA A 106 9.63 4.15 27.40
CA ALA A 106 10.43 5.19 26.73
C ALA A 106 11.42 4.63 25.69
N ALA A 107 12.15 3.56 26.03
CA ALA A 107 13.09 2.92 25.10
C ALA A 107 12.40 2.37 23.84
N GLN A 108 11.24 1.73 23.98
CA GLN A 108 10.49 1.19 22.84
C GLN A 108 9.85 2.31 22.00
N LEU A 109 9.40 3.38 22.67
CA LEU A 109 8.87 4.55 21.99
C LEU A 109 9.94 5.22 21.13
N ASP A 110 11.16 5.36 21.66
CA ASP A 110 12.31 5.91 20.92
C ASP A 110 12.60 5.08 19.66
N GLU A 111 12.74 3.75 19.77
CA GLU A 111 12.94 2.87 18.61
C GLU A 111 11.85 3.02 17.55
N VAL A 112 10.58 3.01 17.97
CA VAL A 112 9.44 3.13 17.05
C VAL A 112 9.41 4.50 16.37
N ARG A 113 9.70 5.57 17.11
CA ARG A 113 9.75 6.93 16.56
C ARG A 113 10.91 7.12 15.60
N ARG A 114 12.10 6.60 15.92
CA ARG A 114 13.25 6.59 15.00
C ARG A 114 12.92 5.83 13.72
N TYR A 115 12.20 4.71 13.82
CA TYR A 115 11.78 3.97 12.63
C TYR A 115 10.76 4.75 11.80
N ALA A 116 9.76 5.35 12.45
CA ALA A 116 8.74 6.14 11.78
C ALA A 116 9.33 7.40 11.12
N ASP A 117 10.30 8.06 11.76
CA ASP A 117 11.01 9.24 11.25
C ASP A 117 11.67 8.98 9.89
N LEU A 118 12.28 7.81 9.70
CA LEU A 118 12.86 7.43 8.40
C LEU A 118 11.84 7.52 7.26
N TYR A 119 10.61 7.06 7.49
CA TYR A 119 9.54 7.14 6.50
C TYR A 119 8.96 8.55 6.40
N THR A 120 8.76 9.25 7.52
CA THR A 120 8.29 10.64 7.51
C THR A 120 9.21 11.54 6.70
N ARG A 121 10.54 11.39 6.84
CA ARG A 121 11.53 12.11 6.04
C ARG A 121 11.44 11.79 4.56
N ILE A 122 11.23 10.52 4.18
CA ILE A 122 10.99 10.13 2.79
C ILE A 122 9.72 10.80 2.24
N TYR A 123 8.63 10.80 3.01
CA TYR A 123 7.36 11.40 2.57
C TYR A 123 7.49 12.93 2.43
N ALA A 124 8.10 13.60 3.41
CA ALA A 124 8.33 15.04 3.38
C ALA A 124 9.22 15.44 2.19
N ALA A 125 10.31 14.69 1.97
CA ALA A 125 11.19 14.88 0.82
C ALA A 125 10.46 14.65 -0.50
N ALA A 126 9.67 13.58 -0.64
CA ALA A 126 8.86 13.36 -1.84
C ALA A 126 7.89 14.52 -2.12
N MET A 127 7.23 15.05 -1.09
CA MET A 127 6.37 16.23 -1.22
C MET A 127 7.16 17.47 -1.65
N ALA A 128 8.33 17.73 -1.06
CA ALA A 128 9.19 18.86 -1.43
C ALA A 128 9.68 18.76 -2.90
N VAL A 129 10.04 17.56 -3.34
CA VAL A 129 10.58 17.26 -4.66
C VAL A 129 9.54 17.40 -5.78
N THR A 130 8.26 17.15 -5.48
CA THR A 130 7.17 17.20 -6.49
C THR A 130 6.20 18.36 -6.31
N GLY A 131 6.22 19.05 -5.17
CA GLY A 131 5.18 20.00 -4.77
C GLY A 131 3.82 19.36 -4.44
N ALA A 132 3.78 18.04 -4.24
CA ALA A 132 2.54 17.32 -3.96
C ALA A 132 2.03 17.63 -2.55
N ARG A 133 0.71 17.55 -2.35
CA ARG A 133 0.05 17.75 -1.05
C ARG A 133 -0.20 16.44 -0.30
N LEU A 134 -0.10 15.31 -1.00
CA LEU A 134 -0.34 13.98 -0.47
C LEU A 134 0.68 12.99 -1.03
N VAL A 135 1.26 12.18 -0.14
CA VAL A 135 2.00 10.98 -0.53
C VAL A 135 1.09 9.76 -0.43
N VAL A 136 1.13 8.88 -1.43
CA VAL A 136 0.51 7.55 -1.38
C VAL A 136 1.60 6.51 -1.20
N ASP A 137 1.62 5.87 -0.04
CA ASP A 137 2.47 4.73 0.26
C ASP A 137 1.62 3.46 0.19
N SER A 138 1.98 2.51 -0.67
CA SER A 138 1.27 1.24 -0.81
C SER A 138 2.05 0.05 -0.27
N SER A 139 2.84 0.23 0.78
CA SER A 139 3.60 -0.81 1.48
C SER A 139 2.76 -1.93 2.06
N LYS A 140 1.44 -1.75 2.22
CA LYS A 140 0.45 -2.77 2.66
C LYS A 140 0.58 -3.29 4.09
N HIS A 141 1.77 -3.24 4.67
CA HIS A 141 2.12 -3.86 5.94
C HIS A 141 1.45 -3.17 7.13
N ALA A 142 0.64 -3.93 7.87
CA ALA A 142 -0.03 -3.40 9.06
C ALA A 142 0.96 -2.96 10.14
N SER A 143 2.05 -3.69 10.34
CA SER A 143 3.09 -3.32 11.32
C SER A 143 3.77 -2.00 11.00
N THR A 144 4.03 -1.71 9.72
CA THR A 144 4.55 -0.41 9.27
C THR A 144 3.56 0.72 9.60
N ALA A 145 2.28 0.55 9.25
CA ALA A 145 1.25 1.54 9.59
C ALA A 145 1.09 1.75 11.11
N PHE A 146 1.23 0.69 11.90
CA PHE A 146 1.24 0.75 13.36
C PHE A 146 2.47 1.48 13.92
N ALA A 147 3.62 1.42 13.25
CA ALA A 147 4.80 2.20 13.63
C ALA A 147 4.62 3.68 13.25
N LEU A 148 4.14 3.96 12.03
CA LEU A 148 3.90 5.32 11.52
C LEU A 148 2.95 6.14 12.38
N ARG A 149 1.97 5.50 13.05
CA ARG A 149 1.02 6.21 13.93
C ARG A 149 1.68 6.89 15.13
N TRP A 150 2.94 6.54 15.45
CA TRP A 150 3.72 7.12 16.53
C TRP A 150 4.60 8.29 16.10
N ALA A 151 4.60 8.65 14.81
CA ALA A 151 5.23 9.88 14.35
C ALA A 151 4.40 11.10 14.77
N ASP A 152 5.02 12.05 15.45
CA ASP A 152 4.32 13.21 16.01
C ASP A 152 3.98 14.28 14.94
N ASP A 153 4.66 14.25 13.80
CA ASP A 153 4.61 15.23 12.71
C ASP A 153 4.06 14.66 11.39
N LEU A 154 3.38 13.50 11.45
CA LEU A 154 2.79 12.83 10.29
C LEU A 154 1.26 12.83 10.34
N ASP A 155 0.59 13.42 9.35
CA ASP A 155 -0.85 13.25 9.13
C ASP A 155 -1.10 11.91 8.42
N LEU A 156 -1.15 10.85 9.22
CA LEU A 156 -1.38 9.48 8.77
C LEU A 156 -2.88 9.21 8.53
N ARG A 157 -3.21 8.90 7.27
CA ARG A 157 -4.51 8.38 6.84
C ARG A 157 -4.32 6.98 6.29
N VAL A 158 -5.12 6.02 6.72
CA VAL A 158 -4.96 4.63 6.30
C VAL A 158 -6.16 4.20 5.45
N LEU A 159 -5.88 3.72 4.25
CA LEU A 159 -6.83 2.95 3.46
C LEU A 159 -6.63 1.47 3.74
N HIS A 160 -7.60 0.81 4.35
CA HIS A 160 -7.64 -0.65 4.46
C HIS A 160 -8.35 -1.24 3.25
N LEU A 161 -7.57 -1.63 2.24
CA LEU A 161 -8.06 -2.26 1.02
C LEU A 161 -8.21 -3.77 1.21
N VAL A 162 -9.43 -4.26 1.03
CA VAL A 162 -9.82 -5.66 1.17
C VAL A 162 -10.29 -6.20 -0.17
N ARG A 163 -9.91 -7.44 -0.50
CA ARG A 163 -10.48 -8.20 -1.62
C ARG A 163 -10.95 -9.56 -1.11
N ASP A 164 -11.91 -10.18 -1.78
CA ASP A 164 -12.37 -11.52 -1.42
C ASP A 164 -11.18 -12.49 -1.30
N SER A 165 -11.03 -13.13 -0.15
CA SER A 165 -9.91 -14.04 0.14
C SER A 165 -9.73 -15.14 -0.92
N ARG A 166 -10.79 -15.57 -1.60
CA ARG A 166 -10.75 -16.58 -2.67
C ARG A 166 -10.08 -16.02 -3.92
N ALA A 167 -10.41 -14.77 -4.27
CA ALA A 167 -9.75 -14.06 -5.36
C ALA A 167 -8.27 -13.81 -5.05
N VAL A 168 -7.95 -13.47 -3.80
CA VAL A 168 -6.57 -13.28 -3.35
C VAL A 168 -5.78 -14.60 -3.39
N ALA A 169 -6.36 -15.70 -2.91
CA ALA A 169 -5.75 -17.04 -2.97
C ALA A 169 -5.49 -17.48 -4.40
N TYR A 170 -6.45 -17.27 -5.30
CA TYR A 170 -6.27 -17.54 -6.73
C TYR A 170 -5.14 -16.69 -7.32
N SER A 171 -5.07 -15.41 -6.97
CA SER A 171 -4.06 -14.49 -7.51
C SER A 171 -2.64 -14.79 -7.03
N TRP A 172 -2.46 -15.23 -5.78
CA TRP A 172 -1.17 -15.65 -5.23
C TRP A 172 -0.72 -17.04 -5.70
N ALA A 173 -1.58 -17.83 -6.33
CA ALA A 173 -1.19 -19.09 -6.94
C ALA A 173 -0.56 -18.92 -8.34
N LYS A 174 -0.65 -17.71 -8.93
CA LYS A 174 -0.16 -17.43 -10.28
C LYS A 174 1.33 -17.10 -10.28
N GLN A 175 2.04 -17.61 -11.28
CA GLN A 175 3.39 -17.16 -11.62
C GLN A 175 3.32 -15.77 -12.25
N VAL A 176 4.02 -14.80 -11.66
CA VAL A 176 4.06 -13.41 -12.14
C VAL A 176 5.51 -12.97 -12.16
N ARG A 177 6.01 -12.59 -13.34
CA ARG A 177 7.38 -12.09 -13.51
C ARG A 177 7.57 -10.77 -12.75
N ARG A 178 8.77 -10.56 -12.22
CA ARG A 178 9.23 -9.33 -11.56
C ARG A 178 10.12 -8.54 -12.51
N PRO A 179 9.56 -7.67 -13.38
CA PRO A 179 10.35 -6.89 -14.35
C PRO A 179 11.31 -5.89 -13.69
N GLU A 180 11.16 -5.65 -12.38
CA GLU A 180 12.03 -4.75 -11.63
C GLU A 180 13.41 -5.32 -11.27
N VAL A 181 13.56 -6.64 -11.30
CA VAL A 181 14.85 -7.31 -11.08
C VAL A 181 15.63 -7.24 -12.40
N VAL A 182 16.81 -6.62 -12.38
CA VAL A 182 17.55 -6.29 -13.61
C VAL A 182 18.42 -7.45 -14.08
N ASP A 183 19.05 -8.17 -13.15
CA ASP A 183 20.16 -9.08 -13.45
C ASP A 183 19.76 -10.57 -13.39
N ALA A 184 18.46 -10.86 -13.20
CA ALA A 184 17.95 -12.23 -13.16
C ALA A 184 16.47 -12.30 -13.56
N GLU A 185 16.08 -13.44 -14.13
CA GLU A 185 14.67 -13.76 -14.27
C GLU A 185 14.10 -14.14 -12.89
N ALA A 186 13.24 -13.28 -12.36
CA ALA A 186 12.62 -13.47 -11.06
C ALA A 186 11.09 -13.49 -11.17
N TYR A 187 10.47 -14.30 -10.32
CA TYR A 187 9.02 -14.43 -10.20
C TYR A 187 8.57 -14.05 -8.79
N MET A 188 7.34 -13.56 -8.67
CA MET A 188 6.70 -13.40 -7.36
C MET A 188 6.55 -14.77 -6.70
N PRO A 189 6.72 -14.86 -5.36
CA PRO A 189 6.47 -16.11 -4.65
C PRO A 189 5.01 -16.51 -4.81
N THR A 190 4.78 -17.82 -4.94
CA THR A 190 3.42 -18.38 -4.89
C THR A 190 3.10 -18.94 -3.52
N PHE A 191 1.86 -18.78 -3.09
CA PHE A 191 1.41 -19.29 -1.79
C PHE A 191 0.27 -20.29 -1.94
N SER A 192 0.27 -21.29 -1.07
CA SER A 192 -0.85 -22.23 -0.97
C SER A 192 -2.12 -21.52 -0.49
N PRO A 193 -3.32 -21.97 -0.89
CA PRO A 193 -4.58 -21.38 -0.46
C PRO A 193 -4.70 -21.26 1.07
N PHE A 194 -4.24 -22.27 1.82
CA PHE A 194 -4.23 -22.24 3.28
C PHE A 194 -3.28 -21.16 3.85
N THR A 195 -2.09 -21.01 3.27
CA THR A 195 -1.16 -19.95 3.67
C THR A 195 -1.76 -18.57 3.44
N VAL A 196 -2.40 -18.37 2.28
CA VAL A 196 -3.09 -17.12 1.98
C VAL A 196 -4.24 -16.88 2.96
N SER A 197 -5.02 -17.89 3.33
CA SER A 197 -6.08 -17.74 4.33
C SER A 197 -5.54 -17.22 5.67
N LYS A 198 -4.42 -17.78 6.17
CA LYS A 198 -3.79 -17.32 7.40
C LYS A 198 -3.34 -15.86 7.30
N LEU A 199 -2.62 -15.52 6.22
CA LEU A 199 -2.11 -14.16 5.99
C LEU A 199 -3.26 -13.16 5.82
N TRP A 200 -4.29 -13.53 5.07
CA TRP A 200 -5.47 -12.69 4.84
C TRP A 200 -6.20 -12.43 6.15
N THR A 201 -6.44 -13.45 6.97
CA THR A 201 -7.09 -13.27 8.27
C THR A 201 -6.24 -12.41 9.21
N ALA A 202 -4.95 -12.69 9.34
CA ALA A 202 -4.06 -11.97 10.24
C ALA A 202 -3.91 -10.48 9.85
N GLN A 203 -3.68 -10.20 8.56
CA GLN A 203 -3.51 -8.83 8.07
C GLN A 203 -4.80 -8.01 8.26
N ASN A 204 -5.95 -8.59 7.93
CA ASN A 204 -7.24 -7.90 8.05
C ASN A 204 -7.64 -7.68 9.52
N ALA A 205 -7.38 -8.65 10.40
CA ALA A 205 -7.55 -8.47 11.84
C ALA A 205 -6.64 -7.36 12.41
N ALA A 206 -5.40 -7.27 11.92
CA ALA A 206 -4.50 -6.20 12.32
C ALA A 206 -5.00 -4.81 11.91
N PHE A 207 -5.56 -4.65 10.71
CA PHE A 207 -6.15 -3.36 10.29
C PHE A 207 -7.43 -3.01 11.06
N HIS A 208 -8.21 -4.01 11.49
CA HIS A 208 -9.30 -3.76 12.44
C HIS A 208 -8.79 -3.20 13.77
N LEU A 209 -7.70 -3.75 14.30
CA LEU A 209 -7.06 -3.20 15.50
C LEU A 209 -6.47 -1.81 15.26
N LEU A 210 -5.94 -1.53 14.07
CA LEU A 210 -5.39 -0.21 13.74
C LEU A 210 -6.50 0.85 13.66
N ALA A 211 -7.70 0.47 13.22
CA ALA A 211 -8.86 1.37 13.16
C ALA A 211 -9.29 1.92 14.53
N THR A 212 -8.89 1.28 15.63
CA THR A 212 -9.12 1.81 16.99
C THR A 212 -8.05 2.81 17.43
N ARG A 213 -7.03 3.06 16.59
CA ARG A 213 -5.80 3.78 16.94
C ARG A 213 -5.34 4.82 15.92
N ALA A 214 -5.90 4.82 14.72
CA ALA A 214 -5.59 5.75 13.66
C ALA A 214 -6.83 6.00 12.77
N PRO A 215 -6.86 7.07 11.97
CA PRO A 215 -7.89 7.28 10.97
C PRO A 215 -7.78 6.21 9.88
N VAL A 216 -8.71 5.26 9.86
CA VAL A 216 -8.76 4.18 8.87
C VAL A 216 -10.09 4.21 8.12
N VAL A 217 -10.04 4.17 6.78
CA VAL A 217 -11.21 3.89 5.93
C VAL A 217 -11.05 2.53 5.27
N ARG A 218 -12.09 1.69 5.34
CA ARG A 218 -12.11 0.37 4.69
C ARG A 218 -12.72 0.48 3.29
N LEU A 219 -12.10 -0.17 2.32
CA LEU A 219 -12.60 -0.26 0.94
C LEU A 219 -12.53 -1.70 0.44
N ARG A 220 -13.60 -2.20 -0.17
CA ARG A 220 -13.55 -3.45 -0.94
C ARG A 220 -13.08 -3.16 -2.36
N TYR A 221 -12.18 -3.97 -2.87
CA TYR A 221 -11.74 -3.96 -4.26
C TYR A 221 -12.93 -4.04 -5.22
N GLU A 222 -13.92 -4.86 -4.89
CA GLU A 222 -15.13 -5.07 -5.69
C GLU A 222 -15.98 -3.78 -5.78
N ASP A 223 -16.11 -3.03 -4.68
CA ASP A 223 -16.80 -1.74 -4.67
C ASP A 223 -16.04 -0.70 -5.50
N PHE A 224 -14.71 -0.68 -5.37
CA PHE A 224 -13.87 0.17 -6.20
C PHE A 224 -14.05 -0.13 -7.69
N THR A 225 -14.10 -1.40 -8.08
CA THR A 225 -14.29 -1.75 -9.50
C THR A 225 -15.70 -1.51 -10.00
N ALA A 226 -16.70 -1.53 -9.12
CA ALA A 226 -18.10 -1.26 -9.46
C ALA A 226 -18.39 0.24 -9.61
N ASP A 227 -17.79 1.08 -8.75
CA ASP A 227 -17.89 2.55 -8.81
C ASP A 227 -16.50 3.18 -8.63
N PRO A 228 -15.66 3.21 -9.69
CA PRO A 228 -14.31 3.75 -9.59
C PRO A 228 -14.29 5.23 -9.26
N ARG A 229 -15.17 6.02 -9.91
CA ARG A 229 -15.22 7.48 -9.77
C ARG A 229 -15.66 7.89 -8.36
N GLY A 230 -16.78 7.36 -7.88
CA GLY A 230 -17.27 7.67 -6.55
C GLY A 230 -16.32 7.18 -5.46
N THR A 231 -15.67 6.02 -5.67
CA THR A 231 -14.64 5.53 -4.74
C THR A 231 -13.43 6.46 -4.67
N VAL A 232 -12.85 6.86 -5.80
CA VAL A 232 -11.70 7.76 -5.82
C VAL A 232 -12.05 9.13 -5.21
N ALA A 233 -13.24 9.66 -5.50
CA ALA A 233 -13.70 10.91 -4.91
C ALA A 233 -13.81 10.81 -3.36
N ARG A 234 -14.39 9.73 -2.83
CA ARG A 234 -14.48 9.50 -1.37
C ARG A 234 -13.09 9.38 -0.73
N LEU A 235 -12.16 8.66 -1.37
CA LEU A 235 -10.80 8.51 -0.86
C LEU A 235 -10.03 9.82 -0.85
N ARG A 236 -10.17 10.66 -1.88
CA ARG A 236 -9.54 11.99 -1.92
C ARG A 236 -10.01 12.87 -0.77
N ARG A 237 -11.32 12.91 -0.50
CA ARG A 237 -11.88 13.64 0.64
C ARG A 237 -11.36 13.10 1.97
N PHE A 238 -11.32 11.78 2.14
CA PHE A 238 -10.73 11.17 3.34
C PHE A 238 -9.25 11.52 3.53
N ALA A 239 -8.50 11.59 2.42
CA ALA A 239 -7.10 12.01 2.40
C ALA A 239 -6.91 13.53 2.51
N GLY A 240 -7.98 14.31 2.73
CA GLY A 240 -7.90 15.75 2.92
C GLY A 240 -7.49 16.54 1.68
N LEU A 241 -7.70 15.97 0.47
CA LEU A 241 -7.53 16.69 -0.79
C LEU A 241 -8.81 17.45 -1.16
N PRO A 242 -8.70 18.62 -1.82
CA PRO A 242 -9.86 19.33 -2.33
C PRO A 242 -10.59 18.48 -3.40
N ASP A 243 -11.90 18.66 -3.46
CA ASP A 243 -12.71 18.12 -4.54
C ASP A 243 -12.29 18.83 -5.84
N ASP A 244 -11.82 18.03 -6.80
CA ASP A 244 -11.37 18.50 -8.11
C ASP A 244 -11.84 17.49 -9.18
N PRO A 245 -12.74 17.88 -10.09
CA PRO A 245 -13.19 17.02 -11.19
C PRO A 245 -12.05 16.52 -12.08
N GLU A 246 -10.97 17.29 -12.23
CA GLU A 246 -9.80 16.94 -13.04
C GLU A 246 -9.12 15.67 -12.55
N ALA A 247 -9.16 15.44 -11.23
CA ALA A 247 -8.65 14.24 -10.60
C ALA A 247 -9.26 12.93 -11.09
N LEU A 248 -10.47 13.00 -11.63
CA LEU A 248 -11.22 11.84 -12.08
C LEU A 248 -11.07 11.61 -13.58
N ARG A 249 -10.43 12.51 -14.34
CA ARG A 249 -10.27 12.39 -15.80
C ARG A 249 -9.48 11.15 -16.23
N VAL A 250 -8.58 10.64 -15.39
CA VAL A 250 -7.91 9.35 -15.65
C VAL A 250 -8.90 8.18 -15.79
N LEU A 251 -10.09 8.30 -15.21
CA LEU A 251 -11.15 7.29 -15.29
C LEU A 251 -12.10 7.49 -16.48
N ASP A 252 -11.88 8.51 -17.31
CA ASP A 252 -12.70 8.76 -18.49
C ASP A 252 -12.40 7.71 -19.59
N PRO A 253 -13.31 7.47 -20.55
CA PRO A 253 -13.14 6.42 -21.57
C PRO A 253 -11.90 6.60 -22.47
N SER A 254 -11.46 7.84 -22.67
CA SER A 254 -10.25 8.20 -23.42
C SER A 254 -9.32 9.00 -22.52
N PRO A 255 -8.59 8.34 -21.61
CA PRO A 255 -7.74 9.05 -20.67
C PRO A 255 -6.51 9.62 -21.39
N ALA A 256 -6.04 10.77 -20.90
CA ALA A 256 -4.75 11.31 -21.31
C ALA A 256 -3.61 10.30 -21.05
N PRO A 257 -2.45 10.42 -21.73
CA PRO A 257 -1.28 9.61 -21.43
C PRO A 257 -0.97 9.65 -19.94
N LEU A 258 -0.69 8.49 -19.36
CA LEU A 258 -0.42 8.40 -17.93
C LEU A 258 0.89 9.12 -17.59
N ARG A 259 0.85 9.90 -16.51
CA ARG A 259 2.06 10.34 -15.82
C ARG A 259 2.72 9.11 -15.22
N ARG A 260 4.00 8.92 -15.52
CA ARG A 260 4.80 7.86 -14.89
C ARG A 260 4.94 8.16 -13.41
N ALA A 261 4.68 7.15 -12.59
CA ALA A 261 4.93 7.21 -11.15
C ALA A 261 6.34 6.69 -10.84
N HIS A 262 6.95 7.22 -9.79
CA HIS A 262 8.25 6.79 -9.31
C HIS A 262 8.14 5.76 -8.17
N SER A 263 7.22 4.79 -8.31
CA SER A 263 6.94 3.83 -7.24
C SER A 263 8.04 2.77 -7.07
N ILE A 264 8.30 2.39 -5.82
CA ILE A 264 9.20 1.28 -5.44
C ILE A 264 8.41 -0.02 -5.36
N ALA A 265 8.99 -1.10 -5.90
CA ALA A 265 8.47 -2.48 -5.80
C ALA A 265 6.97 -2.61 -6.17
N GLY A 266 6.32 -3.70 -5.75
CA GLY A 266 4.91 -3.96 -6.04
C GLY A 266 4.60 -4.59 -7.40
N ASN A 267 3.34 -4.44 -7.82
CA ASN A 267 2.83 -5.17 -8.99
C ASN A 267 3.42 -4.66 -10.32
N PRO A 268 3.76 -5.54 -11.29
CA PRO A 268 4.27 -5.14 -12.61
C PRO A 268 3.41 -4.14 -13.37
N LEU A 269 2.12 -4.06 -13.06
CA LEU A 269 1.21 -3.02 -13.56
C LEU A 269 1.77 -1.60 -13.38
N ARG A 270 2.65 -1.36 -12.40
CA ARG A 270 3.31 -0.05 -12.20
C ARG A 270 4.16 0.44 -13.38
N PHE A 271 4.62 -0.49 -14.24
CA PHE A 271 5.37 -0.16 -15.45
C PHE A 271 4.47 0.09 -16.67
N ASN A 272 3.15 -0.02 -16.50
CA ASN A 272 2.21 0.19 -17.58
C ASN A 272 2.15 1.67 -17.98
N ALA A 273 2.46 1.95 -19.25
CA ALA A 273 2.34 3.28 -19.85
C ALA A 273 1.02 3.49 -20.62
N GLY A 274 0.24 2.42 -20.83
CA GLY A 274 -1.05 2.48 -21.54
C GLY A 274 -2.23 2.86 -20.64
N PRO A 275 -3.44 3.06 -21.20
CA PRO A 275 -4.63 3.44 -20.42
C PRO A 275 -4.92 2.49 -19.23
N LEU A 276 -5.27 3.05 -18.07
CA LEU A 276 -5.69 2.27 -16.90
C LEU A 276 -7.15 1.81 -17.10
N ARG A 277 -7.35 0.51 -17.31
CA ARG A 277 -8.69 -0.07 -17.38
C ARG A 277 -9.07 -0.66 -16.02
N VAL A 278 -10.08 -0.07 -15.38
CA VAL A 278 -10.66 -0.63 -14.16
C VAL A 278 -11.68 -1.69 -14.54
N ARG A 279 -11.33 -2.96 -14.28
CA ARG A 279 -12.23 -4.10 -14.50
C ARG A 279 -12.13 -5.04 -13.31
N GLN A 280 -13.28 -5.53 -12.86
CA GLN A 280 -13.33 -6.59 -11.86
C GLN A 280 -12.80 -7.91 -12.44
N ASP A 281 -11.82 -8.49 -11.76
CA ASP A 281 -11.29 -9.82 -12.07
C ASP A 281 -12.02 -10.91 -11.25
N ASP A 282 -12.98 -11.55 -11.91
CA ASP A 282 -13.79 -12.66 -11.40
C ASP A 282 -13.32 -14.04 -11.86
N ALA A 283 -12.16 -14.16 -12.53
CA ALA A 283 -11.68 -15.44 -13.08
C ALA A 283 -11.53 -16.52 -12.00
N TRP A 284 -11.30 -16.13 -10.75
CA TRP A 284 -11.22 -17.03 -9.60
C TRP A 284 -12.51 -17.84 -9.37
N ARG A 285 -13.68 -17.34 -9.80
CA ARG A 285 -14.98 -18.03 -9.62
C ARG A 285 -15.07 -19.31 -10.41
N THR A 286 -14.35 -19.42 -11.51
CA THR A 286 -14.32 -20.61 -12.37
C THR A 286 -12.99 -21.35 -12.26
N ALA A 287 -11.87 -20.62 -12.16
CA ALA A 287 -10.53 -21.21 -12.22
C ALA A 287 -9.95 -21.65 -10.87
N LEU A 288 -10.48 -21.18 -9.71
CA LEU A 288 -10.02 -21.66 -8.42
C LEU A 288 -10.61 -23.06 -8.15
N PRO A 289 -9.79 -24.10 -7.90
CA PRO A 289 -10.27 -25.45 -7.62
C PRO A 289 -11.28 -25.48 -6.47
N SER A 290 -12.35 -26.27 -6.61
CA SER A 290 -13.46 -26.31 -5.65
C SER A 290 -13.01 -26.62 -4.22
N ARG A 291 -12.06 -27.54 -4.04
CA ARG A 291 -11.48 -27.86 -2.72
C ARG A 291 -10.79 -26.64 -2.09
N SER A 292 -9.93 -25.96 -2.85
CA SER A 292 -9.26 -24.73 -2.42
C SER A 292 -10.27 -23.64 -2.07
N ARG A 293 -11.33 -23.51 -2.87
CA ARG A 293 -12.41 -22.54 -2.62
C ARG A 293 -13.13 -22.81 -1.30
N VAL A 294 -13.45 -24.07 -0.99
CA VAL A 294 -14.07 -24.46 0.28
C VAL A 294 -13.14 -24.19 1.46
N VAL A 295 -11.89 -24.65 1.38
CA VAL A 295 -10.88 -24.44 2.45
C VAL A 295 -10.69 -22.95 2.73
N VAL A 296 -10.46 -22.15 1.70
CA VAL A 296 -10.28 -20.70 1.86
C VAL A 296 -11.55 -20.08 2.44
N SER A 297 -12.72 -20.46 1.92
CA SER A 297 -14.00 -19.91 2.40
C SER A 297 -14.24 -20.16 3.87
N ALA A 298 -13.96 -21.38 4.35
CA ALA A 298 -14.13 -21.78 5.74
C ALA A 298 -13.11 -21.08 6.65
N ALA A 299 -11.83 -21.11 6.27
CA ALA A 299 -10.74 -20.54 7.07
C ALA A 299 -10.81 -19.02 7.23
N THR A 300 -11.51 -18.31 6.33
CA THR A 300 -11.67 -16.85 6.38
C THR A 300 -13.10 -16.41 6.67
N LEU A 301 -14.00 -17.35 7.00
CA LEU A 301 -15.44 -17.11 7.14
C LEU A 301 -15.79 -15.92 8.06
N PRO A 302 -15.22 -15.77 9.27
CA PRO A 302 -15.65 -14.70 10.19
C PRO A 302 -15.45 -13.30 9.60
N LEU A 303 -14.28 -13.02 9.05
CA LEU A 303 -13.99 -11.71 8.44
C LEU A 303 -14.66 -11.56 7.08
N ARG A 304 -14.86 -12.65 6.31
CA ARG A 304 -15.66 -12.60 5.08
C ARG A 304 -17.11 -12.21 5.35
N LEU A 305 -17.73 -12.73 6.42
CA LEU A 305 -19.05 -12.30 6.88
C LEU A 305 -19.03 -10.80 7.21
N ARG A 306 -18.07 -10.35 8.03
CA ARG A 306 -17.92 -8.94 8.45
C ARG A 306 -17.75 -7.97 7.28
N TYR A 307 -17.13 -8.41 6.18
CA TYR A 307 -16.92 -7.62 4.97
C TYR A 307 -18.01 -7.81 3.89
N GLY A 308 -19.07 -8.57 4.17
CA GLY A 308 -20.16 -8.79 3.23
C GLY A 308 -19.79 -9.65 2.03
N TYR A 309 -18.82 -10.57 2.17
CA TYR A 309 -18.46 -11.56 1.16
C TYR A 309 -19.25 -12.87 1.28
N VAL A 310 -20.22 -12.94 2.19
CA VAL A 310 -21.12 -14.08 2.40
C VAL A 310 -22.57 -13.59 2.30
N GLY A 311 -23.28 -14.04 1.28
CA GLY A 311 -24.66 -13.63 0.96
C GLY A 311 -24.91 -13.58 -0.55
N LEU A 312 -26.11 -13.96 -0.99
CA LEU A 312 -26.58 -13.76 -2.36
C LEU A 312 -26.92 -12.27 -2.52
N GLY A 313 -26.13 -11.55 -3.32
CA GLY A 313 -26.47 -10.28 -3.97
C GLY A 313 -27.15 -9.21 -3.11
N ARG A 314 -26.36 -8.32 -2.51
CA ARG A 314 -26.75 -6.90 -2.34
C ARG A 314 -25.48 -6.04 -2.31
N PRO A 315 -25.34 -5.01 -3.17
CA PRO A 315 -24.30 -4.01 -3.00
C PRO A 315 -24.65 -3.16 -1.78
N GLY A 316 -24.15 -3.58 -0.61
CA GLY A 316 -24.37 -2.93 0.67
C GLY A 316 -23.24 -1.96 0.98
N SER A 317 -23.62 -0.67 0.99
CA SER A 317 -23.14 0.42 1.85
C SER A 317 -21.78 0.25 2.54
N THR A 318 -20.81 1.07 2.13
CA THR A 318 -19.68 1.50 2.96
C THR A 318 -20.20 2.05 4.29
N GLU A 319 -19.89 1.37 5.39
CA GLU A 319 -19.90 1.97 6.73
C GLU A 319 -18.85 3.09 6.74
N ALA A 320 -19.31 4.34 6.85
CA ALA A 320 -18.53 5.47 7.34
C ALA A 320 -18.52 5.43 8.89
N PRO A 321 -17.52 6.04 9.56
CA PRO A 321 -17.20 5.77 10.97
C PRO A 321 -18.36 5.99 11.95
#